data_AF-A0A3S4FPI3-F1
#
_entry.id   AF-A0A3S4FPI3-F1
#
_cell.length_a   1.000
_cell.length_b   1.000
_cell.length_c   1.000
_cell.angle_alpha   90.00
_cell.angle_beta   90.00
_cell.angle_gamma   90.00
#
_symmetry.space_group_name_H-M   'P 1'
#
loop_
_entity.id
_entity.type
_entity.pdbx_description
1 polymer ?
#
loop_
_entity_poly.entity_id
_entity_poly.type
_entity_poly.pdbx_seq_one_letter_code
_entity_poly.pdbx_strand_id
1 'polypeptide(L)'
;MTDNPNKKTFWDKIHIDPTMLLILLALLVYSALVIWSASGQDIGMMERKIGQIAMGLVVMVVMAQIPPRVYEGWAPYLYIICIILLVAVDAFGAISKGAQRWLDLGIVRFQPSE
;
A
#
# COMPACT_ATOMS: atom_id res chain seq x y z
N MET A 1 -43.83 -0.64 0.88
CA MET A 1 -42.86 0.12 1.70
C MET A 1 -42.44 -0.80 2.84
N THR A 2 -41.40 -1.60 2.63
CA THR A 2 -40.82 -2.48 3.64
C THR A 2 -39.32 -2.29 3.58
N ASP A 3 -38.87 -1.22 4.23
CA ASP A 3 -37.46 -1.00 4.52
C ASP A 3 -37.00 -2.13 5.45
N ASN A 4 -36.08 -2.94 4.97
CA ASN A 4 -35.56 -4.12 5.66
C ASN A 4 -34.29 -3.68 6.41
N PRO A 5 -34.33 -3.39 7.73
CA PRO A 5 -33.30 -2.60 8.39
C PRO A 5 -32.09 -3.42 8.87
N ASN A 6 -31.93 -4.67 8.40
CA ASN A 6 -30.97 -5.57 9.03
C ASN A 6 -30.40 -6.63 8.08
N LYS A 7 -29.69 -6.16 7.06
CA LYS A 7 -28.62 -6.96 6.46
C LYS A 7 -27.33 -6.20 6.68
N LYS A 8 -26.74 -6.32 7.89
CA LYS A 8 -25.33 -5.98 8.09
C LYS A 8 -24.55 -6.80 7.08
N THR A 9 -24.17 -6.10 6.02
CA THR A 9 -23.69 -6.73 4.82
C THR A 9 -22.30 -7.27 5.15
N PHE A 10 -21.89 -8.42 4.60
CA PHE A 10 -20.58 -9.04 4.90
C PHE A 10 -19.42 -8.03 4.77
N TRP A 11 -19.60 -7.08 3.86
CA TRP A 11 -18.75 -5.91 3.59
C TRP A 11 -18.62 -4.94 4.79
N ASP A 12 -19.68 -4.74 5.59
CA ASP A 12 -19.63 -3.91 6.82
C ASP A 12 -18.79 -4.57 7.93
N LYS A 13 -18.75 -5.91 7.97
CA LYS A 13 -17.92 -6.64 8.95
C LYS A 13 -16.45 -6.61 8.59
N ILE A 14 -16.15 -6.49 7.29
CA ILE A 14 -14.78 -6.48 6.75
C ILE A 14 -14.26 -5.04 6.60
N HIS A 15 -15.07 -4.03 6.90
CA HIS A 15 -14.74 -2.60 6.75
C HIS A 15 -14.22 -2.23 5.34
N ILE A 16 -14.67 -2.96 4.30
CA ILE A 16 -14.27 -2.69 2.91
C ILE A 16 -15.51 -2.27 2.13
N ASP A 17 -15.45 -1.08 1.53
CA ASP A 17 -16.46 -0.60 0.59
C ASP A 17 -16.28 -1.32 -0.77
N PRO A 18 -17.27 -2.13 -1.21
CA PRO A 18 -17.18 -2.87 -2.46
C PRO A 18 -17.04 -1.99 -3.69
N THR A 19 -17.57 -0.76 -3.68
CA THR A 19 -17.44 0.18 -4.80
C THR A 19 -15.99 0.67 -4.92
N MET A 20 -15.37 1.06 -3.80
CA MET A 20 -13.96 1.44 -3.79
C MET A 20 -13.04 0.28 -4.18
N LEU A 21 -13.32 -0.93 -3.68
CA LEU A 21 -12.52 -2.10 -4.03
C LEU A 21 -12.56 -2.39 -5.54
N LEU A 22 -13.74 -2.28 -6.17
CA LEU A 22 -13.89 -2.50 -7.60
C LEU A 22 -13.09 -1.47 -8.41
N ILE A 23 -13.21 -0.19 -8.07
CA ILE A 23 -12.43 0.89 -8.73
C ILE A 23 -10.93 0.65 -8.58
N LEU A 24 -10.49 0.26 -7.38
CA LEU A 24 -9.09 -0.04 -7.11
C LEU A 24 -8.59 -1.23 -7.95
N LEU A 25 -9.35 -2.32 -8.02
CA LEU A 25 -9.00 -3.47 -8.86
C LEU A 25 -8.95 -3.11 -10.35
N ALA A 26 -9.89 -2.31 -10.85
CA ALA A 26 -9.89 -1.82 -12.21
C ALA A 26 -8.63 -1.00 -12.52
N LEU A 27 -8.23 -0.13 -11.60
CA LEU A 27 -7.01 0.67 -11.72
C LEU A 27 -5.74 -0.20 -11.70
N LEU A 28 -5.70 -1.24 -10.87
CA LEU A 28 -4.57 -2.17 -10.81
C LEU A 28 -4.43 -2.98 -12.11
N VAL A 29 -5.54 -3.46 -12.68
CA VAL A 29 -5.54 -4.15 -13.98
C VAL A 29 -5.07 -3.20 -15.07
N TYR A 30 -5.58 -1.98 -15.11
CA TYR A 30 -5.12 -0.97 -16.07
C TYR A 30 -3.61 -0.68 -15.92
N SER A 31 -3.12 -0.54 -14.68
CA SER A 31 -1.68 -0.35 -14.40
C SER A 31 -0.84 -1.51 -14.93
N ALA A 32 -1.29 -2.76 -14.75
CA ALA A 32 -0.58 -3.93 -15.27
C ALA A 32 -0.55 -3.94 -16.81
N LEU A 33 -1.64 -3.58 -17.47
CA LEU A 33 -1.70 -3.46 -18.93
C LEU A 33 -0.76 -2.38 -19.46
N VAL A 34 -0.72 -1.21 -18.80
CA VAL A 34 0.18 -0.11 -19.17
C VAL A 34 1.65 -0.53 -19.03
N ILE A 35 2.01 -1.20 -17.94
CA ILE A 35 3.38 -1.70 -17.74
C ILE A 35 3.74 -2.76 -18.77
N TRP A 36 2.83 -3.70 -19.05
CA TRP A 36 3.04 -4.70 -20.09
C TRP A 36 3.29 -4.07 -21.47
N SER A 37 2.54 -3.02 -21.79
CA SER A 37 2.72 -2.26 -23.03
C SER A 37 4.03 -1.47 -23.05
N ALA A 38 4.45 -0.90 -21.91
CA ALA A 38 5.64 -0.06 -21.81
C ALA A 38 6.95 -0.86 -21.66
N SER A 39 6.88 -2.08 -21.10
CA SER A 39 8.04 -2.94 -20.85
C SER A 39 8.49 -3.74 -22.07
N GLY A 40 7.76 -3.68 -23.19
CA GLY A 40 8.03 -4.51 -24.36
C GLY A 40 7.79 -6.00 -24.13
N GLN A 41 6.80 -6.35 -23.29
CA GLN A 41 6.45 -7.73 -22.93
C GLN A 41 7.52 -8.47 -22.10
N ASP A 42 8.33 -7.74 -21.33
CA ASP A 42 9.25 -8.33 -20.35
C ASP A 42 8.47 -9.05 -19.24
N ILE A 43 8.58 -10.38 -19.20
CA ILE A 43 7.92 -11.25 -18.24
C ILE A 43 8.44 -11.01 -16.82
N GLY A 44 9.74 -10.75 -16.64
CA GLY A 44 10.34 -10.52 -15.33
C GLY A 44 9.86 -9.21 -14.69
N MET A 45 9.64 -8.17 -15.49
CA MET A 45 9.03 -6.93 -14.99
C MET A 45 7.57 -7.14 -14.58
N MET A 46 6.83 -7.95 -15.35
CA MET A 46 5.43 -8.26 -15.07
C MET A 46 5.28 -9.11 -13.81
N GLU A 47 6.13 -10.12 -13.60
CA GLU A 47 6.13 -10.94 -12.38
C GLU A 47 6.37 -10.09 -11.13
N ARG A 48 7.35 -9.18 -11.19
CA ARG A 48 7.62 -8.25 -10.08
C ARG A 48 6.42 -7.34 -9.81
N LYS A 49 5.76 -6.83 -10.87
CA LYS A 49 4.58 -5.99 -10.72
C LYS A 49 3.40 -6.75 -10.10
N ILE A 50 3.14 -7.97 -10.55
CA ILE A 50 2.08 -8.83 -10.00
C ILE A 50 2.38 -9.15 -8.53
N GLY A 51 3.65 -9.46 -8.19
CA GLY A 51 4.08 -9.70 -6.82
C GLY A 51 3.85 -8.48 -5.91
N GLN A 52 4.17 -7.27 -6.39
CA GLN A 52 3.91 -6.02 -5.66
C GLN A 52 2.41 -5.77 -5.46
N ILE A 53 1.60 -5.99 -6.50
CA ILE A 53 0.13 -5.85 -6.42
C ILE A 53 -0.44 -6.83 -5.40
N ALA A 54 -0.04 -8.10 -5.46
CA ALA A 54 -0.49 -9.13 -4.54
C ALA A 54 -0.10 -8.82 -3.09
N MET A 55 1.15 -8.42 -2.86
CA MET A 55 1.63 -8.01 -1.54
C MET A 55 0.85 -6.80 -1.02
N GLY A 56 0.64 -5.78 -1.84
CA GLY A 56 -0.13 -4.58 -1.49
C GLY A 56 -1.58 -4.90 -1.13
N LEU A 57 -2.24 -5.79 -1.87
CA LEU A 57 -3.61 -6.22 -1.57
C LEU A 57 -3.69 -7.00 -0.25
N VAL A 58 -2.72 -7.87 0.04
CA VAL A 58 -2.65 -8.58 1.32
C VAL A 58 -2.49 -7.60 2.48
N VAL A 59 -1.56 -6.64 2.37
CA VAL A 59 -1.34 -5.61 3.39
C VAL A 59 -2.60 -4.76 3.59
N MET A 60 -3.26 -4.35 2.50
CA MET A 60 -4.51 -3.59 2.55
C MET A 60 -5.60 -4.37 3.32
N VAL A 61 -5.80 -5.66 3.02
CA VAL A 61 -6.82 -6.47 3.69
C VAL A 61 -6.50 -6.63 5.18
N VAL A 62 -5.24 -6.88 5.53
CA VAL A 62 -4.81 -6.99 6.94
C VAL A 62 -5.04 -5.70 7.69
N MET A 63 -4.65 -4.56 7.11
CA MET A 63 -4.84 -3.24 7.72
C MET A 63 -6.32 -2.87 7.82
N ALA A 64 -7.14 -3.22 6.83
CA ALA A 64 -8.59 -2.98 6.86
C ALA A 64 -9.30 -3.72 8.00
N GLN A 65 -8.73 -4.82 8.52
CA GLN A 65 -9.29 -5.51 9.69
C GLN A 65 -9.04 -4.78 11.02
N ILE A 66 -8.10 -3.83 11.07
CA ILE A 66 -7.74 -3.14 12.30
C ILE A 66 -8.65 -1.92 12.48
N PRO A 67 -9.30 -1.76 13.66
CA PRO A 67 -10.21 -0.64 13.87
C PRO A 67 -9.45 0.71 13.97
N PRO A 68 -10.03 1.83 13.48
CA PRO A 68 -9.42 3.17 13.50
C PRO A 68 -8.85 3.62 14.85
N ARG A 69 -9.51 3.23 15.96
CA ARG A 69 -9.09 3.59 17.32
C ARG A 69 -7.71 3.06 17.70
N VAL A 70 -7.30 1.93 17.14
CA VAL A 70 -5.95 1.40 17.38
C VAL A 70 -4.93 2.31 16.70
N TYR A 71 -5.19 2.73 15.47
CA TYR A 71 -4.31 3.66 14.75
C TYR A 71 -4.19 5.01 15.47
N GLU A 72 -5.28 5.56 16.02
CA GLU A 72 -5.26 6.80 16.78
C GLU A 72 -4.33 6.73 18.01
N GLY A 73 -4.35 5.60 18.73
CA GLY A 73 -3.47 5.41 19.89
C GLY A 73 -1.98 5.26 19.53
N TRP A 74 -1.69 4.69 18.37
CA TRP A 74 -0.33 4.48 17.88
C TRP A 74 0.23 5.66 17.06
N ALA A 75 -0.64 6.55 16.58
CA ALA A 75 -0.28 7.70 15.77
C ALA A 75 0.89 8.53 16.31
N PRO A 76 0.96 8.94 17.60
CA PRO A 76 2.07 9.74 18.09
C PRO A 76 3.41 8.97 18.05
N TYR A 77 3.40 7.66 18.34
CA TYR A 77 4.59 6.83 18.30
C TYR A 77 5.08 6.61 16.87
N LEU A 78 4.16 6.28 15.95
CA LEU A 78 4.47 6.13 14.53
C LEU A 78 5.02 7.42 13.93
N TYR A 79 4.46 8.57 14.33
CA TYR A 79 4.94 9.87 13.88
C TYR A 79 6.39 10.16 14.32
N ILE A 80 6.71 9.89 15.59
CA ILE A 80 8.09 10.05 16.09
C ILE A 80 9.04 9.10 15.36
N ILE A 81 8.62 7.86 15.13
CA ILE A 81 9.38 6.88 14.34
C ILE A 81 9.63 7.41 12.92
N CYS A 82 8.61 7.93 12.24
CA CYS A 82 8.76 8.53 10.91
C CYS A 82 9.78 9.67 10.90
N ILE A 83 9.75 10.57 11.90
CA ILE A 83 10.76 11.65 12.02
C ILE A 83 12.16 11.06 12.18
N ILE A 84 12.33 10.05 13.04
CA ILE A 84 13.62 9.39 13.22
C ILE A 84 14.11 8.75 11.92
N LEU A 85 13.22 8.07 11.17
CA LEU A 85 13.59 7.48 9.89
C LEU A 85 13.94 8.54 8.83
N LEU A 86 13.27 9.69 8.82
CA LEU A 86 13.61 10.80 7.91
C LEU A 86 15.02 11.33 8.20
N VAL A 87 15.36 11.53 9.47
CA VAL A 87 16.72 11.92 9.88
C VAL A 87 17.72 10.81 9.54
N ALA A 88 17.36 9.54 9.73
CA ALA A 88 18.22 8.41 9.40
C ALA A 88 18.48 8.31 7.89
N VAL A 89 17.49 8.62 7.03
CA VAL A 89 17.71 8.69 5.58
C VAL A 89 18.61 9.84 5.19
N ASP A 90 18.58 10.97 5.88
CA ASP A 90 19.51 12.07 5.62
C ASP A 90 20.95 11.69 6.02
N ALA A 91 21.12 10.91 7.09
CA ALA A 91 22.44 10.47 7.56
C ALA A 91 23.02 9.25 6.80
N PHE A 92 22.19 8.27 6.43
CA PHE A 92 22.61 6.96 5.92
C PHE A 92 21.95 6.53 4.60
N GLY A 93 21.11 7.37 4.02
CA GLY A 93 20.37 7.03 2.81
C GLY A 93 21.29 6.79 1.61
N ALA A 94 20.87 5.87 0.74
CA ALA A 94 21.59 5.61 -0.49
C ALA A 94 21.28 6.73 -1.51
N ILE A 95 22.33 7.33 -2.08
CA ILE A 95 22.16 8.31 -3.16
C ILE A 95 21.68 7.56 -4.41
N SER A 96 20.44 7.81 -4.82
CA SER A 96 19.92 7.31 -6.10
C SER A 96 19.49 8.49 -6.97
N LYS A 97 20.08 8.60 -8.17
CA LYS A 97 19.82 9.69 -9.13
C LYS A 97 20.00 11.11 -8.57
N GLY A 98 20.97 11.32 -7.68
CA GLY A 98 21.35 12.65 -7.17
C GLY A 98 20.55 13.16 -5.96
N ALA A 99 19.61 12.37 -5.42
CA ALA A 99 18.90 12.68 -4.18
C ALA A 99 18.85 11.47 -3.24
N GLN A 100 19.06 11.70 -1.96
CA GLN A 100 19.09 10.67 -0.93
C GLN A 100 17.65 10.44 -0.41
N ARG A 101 16.90 9.54 -1.05
CA ARG A 101 15.45 9.34 -0.79
C ARG A 101 15.08 7.93 -0.32
N TRP A 102 15.94 6.96 -0.60
CA TRP A 102 15.67 5.56 -0.34
C TRP A 102 16.66 5.04 0.69
N LEU A 103 16.13 4.45 1.77
CA LEU A 103 16.94 3.67 2.69
C LEU A 103 17.07 2.26 2.08
N ASP A 104 18.26 1.92 1.61
CA ASP A 104 18.54 0.58 1.12
C ASP A 104 18.96 -0.28 2.31
N LEU A 105 18.01 -1.03 2.88
CA LEU A 105 18.25 -1.96 3.99
C LEU A 105 18.84 -3.30 3.49
N GLY A 106 19.31 -3.37 2.24
CA GLY A 106 19.92 -4.53 1.60
C GLY A 106 18.91 -5.56 1.07
N ILE A 107 17.80 -5.76 1.78
CA ILE A 107 16.73 -6.70 1.39
C ILE A 107 15.50 -5.92 0.88
N VAL A 108 15.22 -4.77 1.48
CA VAL A 108 14.07 -3.92 1.14
C VAL A 108 14.54 -2.49 1.01
N ARG A 109 14.06 -1.82 -0.03
CA ARG A 109 14.20 -0.38 -0.17
C ARG A 109 12.97 0.28 0.42
N PHE A 110 13.16 0.96 1.55
CA PHE A 110 12.08 1.65 2.26
C PHE A 110 12.22 3.16 2.08
N GLN A 111 11.10 3.82 1.79
CA GLN A 111 11.02 5.26 1.69
C GLN A 111 10.30 5.80 2.94
N PRO A 112 10.98 6.49 3.87
CA PRO A 112 10.36 6.93 5.12
C PRO A 112 9.18 7.90 5.00
N SER A 113 8.99 8.50 3.81
CA SER A 113 7.90 9.42 3.56
C SER A 113 6.61 8.71 3.11
N GLU A 114 6.64 7.38 2.92
CA GLU A 114 5.47 6.51 2.74
C GLU A 114 5.05 5.94 4.08
#